data_AF-A0A1G2DF06-F1
#
_entry.id   AF-A0A1G2DF06-F1
#
_cell.length_a   1.000
_cell.length_b   1.000
_cell.length_c   1.000
_cell.angle_alpha   90.00
_cell.angle_beta   90.00
_cell.angle_gamma   90.00
#
_symmetry.space_group_name_H-M   'P 1'
#
loop_
_entity.id
_entity.type
_entity.pdbx_description
1 polymer ?
#
loop_
_entity_poly.entity_id
_entity_poly.type
_entity_poly.pdbx_seq_one_letter_code
_entity_poly.pdbx_strand_id
1 'polypeptide(L)'
;MEYIIDARGKSLGRVASEAAKVLLAKNSPSVKKNVVANVTVRITHAKALNISEKKLLQKKYHSHSGYPGSDRSLSLAHIIATKGQKEALKRAIKGMLPGNTLREKRLKHLIIEE
;
A
#
# COMPACT_ATOMS: atom_id res chain seq x y z
N MET A 1 -19.03 -0.18 -4.15
CA MET A 1 -18.64 1.06 -4.83
C MET A 1 -17.19 0.95 -5.23
N GLU A 2 -16.84 1.21 -6.49
CA GLU A 2 -15.46 1.13 -6.98
C GLU A 2 -14.86 2.52 -7.08
N TYR A 3 -13.62 2.67 -6.62
CA TYR A 3 -12.86 3.92 -6.70
C TYR A 3 -11.56 3.66 -7.43
N ILE A 4 -11.36 4.35 -8.55
CA ILE A 4 -10.21 4.14 -9.45
C ILE A 4 -9.20 5.26 -9.20
N ILE A 5 -7.95 4.89 -8.95
CA ILE A 5 -6.84 5.82 -8.75
C ILE A 5 -5.81 5.58 -9.84
N ASP A 6 -5.60 6.59 -10.69
CA ASP A 6 -4.46 6.59 -11.61
C ASP A 6 -3.17 6.96 -10.88
N ALA A 7 -2.17 6.09 -10.99
CA ALA A 7 -0.87 6.23 -10.34
C ALA A 7 0.20 6.89 -11.22
N ARG A 8 -0.07 7.11 -12.52
CA ARG A 8 0.88 7.75 -13.46
C ARG A 8 1.41 9.08 -12.94
N GLY A 9 2.73 9.22 -12.85
CA GLY A 9 3.40 10.48 -12.48
C GLY A 9 3.19 10.93 -11.02
N LYS A 10 2.34 10.23 -10.25
CA LYS A 10 2.12 10.51 -8.83
C LYS A 10 3.17 9.82 -7.99
N SER A 11 3.41 10.37 -6.79
CA SER A 11 4.34 9.75 -5.84
C SER A 11 3.69 8.61 -5.07
N LEU A 12 4.46 7.56 -4.79
CA LEU A 12 4.01 6.35 -4.09
C LEU A 12 3.27 6.64 -2.77
N GLY A 13 3.75 7.61 -2.00
CA GLY A 13 3.12 8.00 -0.74
C GLY A 13 1.76 8.70 -0.93
N ARG A 14 1.61 9.54 -1.95
CA ARG A 14 0.35 10.26 -2.21
C ARG A 14 -0.74 9.29 -2.65
N VAL A 15 -0.43 8.42 -3.60
CA VAL A 15 -1.35 7.35 -4.07
C VAL A 15 -1.76 6.45 -2.91
N ALA A 16 -0.81 6.02 -2.08
CA ALA A 16 -1.11 5.18 -0.92
C ALA A 16 -2.03 5.88 0.11
N SER A 17 -1.82 7.18 0.34
CA SER A 17 -2.63 7.96 1.30
C SER A 17 -4.06 8.14 0.83
N GLU A 18 -4.23 8.44 -0.47
CA GLU A 18 -5.54 8.54 -1.09
C GLU A 18 -6.29 7.21 -1.02
N ALA A 19 -5.64 6.11 -1.43
CA ALA A 19 -6.20 4.77 -1.35
C ALA A 19 -6.62 4.39 0.09
N ALA A 20 -5.77 4.67 1.08
CA ALA A 20 -6.07 4.37 2.48
C ALA A 20 -7.26 5.18 3.02
N LYS A 21 -7.42 6.44 2.62
CA LYS A 21 -8.59 7.26 3.00
C LYS A 21 -9.89 6.64 2.48
N VAL A 22 -9.89 6.17 1.24
CA VAL A 22 -11.05 5.56 0.59
C VAL A 22 -11.36 4.17 1.20
N LEU A 23 -10.34 3.36 1.48
CA LEU A 23 -10.52 2.07 2.18
C LEU A 23 -11.07 2.23 3.61
N LEU A 24 -10.82 3.38 4.25
CA LEU A 24 -11.41 3.74 5.55
C LEU A 24 -12.77 4.44 5.40
N ALA A 25 -13.27 4.57 4.17
CA ALA A 25 -14.48 5.31 3.79
C ALA A 25 -14.52 6.77 4.27
N LYS A 26 -13.36 7.39 4.57
CA LYS A 26 -13.28 8.76 5.12
C LYS A 26 -13.84 9.85 4.19
N ASN A 27 -14.12 9.50 2.95
CA ASN A 27 -14.78 10.34 1.95
C ASN A 27 -16.32 10.30 2.03
N SER A 28 -16.90 9.38 2.80
CA SER A 28 -18.34 9.25 2.98
C SER A 28 -18.76 9.71 4.39
N PRO A 29 -19.93 10.33 4.57
CA PRO A 29 -20.46 10.65 5.90
C PRO A 29 -20.76 9.39 6.74
N SER A 30 -20.92 8.23 6.10
CA SER A 30 -21.27 6.95 6.75
C SER A 30 -20.08 6.19 7.35
N VAL A 31 -18.99 6.88 7.72
CA VAL A 31 -17.77 6.24 8.27
C VAL A 31 -18.07 5.56 9.59
N LYS A 32 -17.77 4.26 9.65
CA LYS A 32 -17.82 3.47 10.89
C LYS A 32 -16.44 2.86 11.16
N LYS A 33 -15.86 3.16 12.32
CA LYS A 33 -14.50 2.68 12.69
C LYS A 33 -14.44 1.16 12.92
N ASN A 34 -15.54 0.58 13.40
CA ASN A 34 -15.69 -0.84 13.76
C ASN A 34 -16.14 -1.72 12.57
N VAL A 35 -16.52 -1.13 11.44
CA VAL A 35 -17.01 -1.86 10.26
C VAL A 35 -16.04 -1.70 9.10
N VAL A 36 -15.95 -2.72 8.26
CA VAL A 36 -15.23 -2.64 6.98
C VAL A 36 -16.22 -2.12 5.95
N ALA A 37 -15.91 -0.99 5.33
CA ALA A 37 -16.77 -0.41 4.31
C ALA A 37 -16.78 -1.28 3.04
N ASN A 38 -17.94 -1.35 2.37
CA ASN A 38 -18.08 -2.05 1.10
C ASN A 38 -17.60 -1.19 -0.09
N VAL A 39 -16.32 -0.83 -0.05
CA VAL A 39 -15.63 -0.03 -1.05
C VAL A 39 -14.44 -0.82 -1.56
N THR A 40 -14.24 -0.80 -2.88
CA THR A 40 -13.10 -1.41 -3.56
C THR A 40 -12.26 -0.29 -4.17
N VAL A 41 -10.95 -0.32 -3.93
CA VAL A 41 -10.01 0.64 -4.52
C VAL A 41 -9.20 -0.07 -5.60
N ARG A 42 -9.33 0.40 -6.84
CA ARG A 42 -8.53 -0.07 -7.97
C ARG A 42 -7.45 0.96 -8.27
N ILE A 43 -6.20 0.52 -8.32
CA ILE A 43 -5.06 1.38 -8.65
C ILE A 43 -4.51 0.94 -10.00
N THR A 44 -4.53 1.84 -10.97
CA THR A 44 -4.11 1.59 -12.35
C THR A 44 -2.73 2.18 -12.63
N HIS A 45 -2.01 1.58 -13.57
CA HIS A 45 -0.67 2.01 -14.00
C HIS A 45 0.33 2.05 -12.86
N ALA A 46 0.33 1.01 -12.02
CA ALA A 46 1.25 0.96 -10.90
C ALA A 46 2.72 0.96 -11.35
N LYS A 47 3.06 0.61 -12.61
CA LYS A 47 4.42 0.71 -13.16
C LYS A 47 4.90 2.15 -13.43
N ALA A 48 3.97 3.08 -13.71
CA ALA A 48 4.29 4.46 -14.08
C ALA A 48 4.39 5.40 -12.85
N LEU A 49 4.60 4.82 -11.67
CA LEU A 49 4.71 5.55 -10.41
C LEU A 49 6.04 6.30 -10.33
N ASN A 50 5.96 7.54 -9.87
CA ASN A 50 7.15 8.33 -9.63
C ASN A 50 7.77 7.95 -8.27
N ILE A 51 8.87 7.21 -8.32
CA ILE A 51 9.69 6.87 -7.17
C ILE A 51 11.07 7.48 -7.39
N SER A 52 11.45 8.41 -6.52
CA SER A 52 12.79 9.01 -6.56
C SER A 52 13.88 7.95 -6.34
N GLU A 53 14.95 8.00 -7.11
CA GLU A 53 16.10 7.07 -7.05
C GLU A 53 16.69 6.93 -5.65
N LYS A 54 16.83 8.05 -4.92
CA LYS A 54 17.30 8.04 -3.53
C LYS A 54 16.44 7.12 -2.64
N LYS A 55 15.12 7.11 -2.84
CA LYS A 55 14.21 6.24 -2.07
C LYS A 55 14.30 4.78 -2.50
N LEU A 56 14.56 4.50 -3.77
CA LEU A 56 14.76 3.12 -4.26
C LEU A 56 15.95 2.45 -3.55
N LEU A 57 17.03 3.20 -3.36
CA LEU A 57 18.26 2.71 -2.76
C LEU A 57 18.25 2.75 -1.23
N GLN A 58 17.80 3.86 -0.64
CA GLN A 58 17.90 4.06 0.80
C GLN A 58 16.79 3.38 1.60
N LYS A 59 15.60 3.20 1.02
CA LYS A 59 14.48 2.61 1.74
C LYS A 59 14.69 1.10 1.88
N LYS A 60 14.95 0.65 3.11
CA LYS A 60 15.04 -0.77 3.47
C LYS A 60 13.78 -1.21 4.20
N TYR A 61 13.29 -2.40 3.87
CA TYR A 61 12.23 -3.09 4.58
C TYR A 61 12.86 -4.16 5.44
N HIS A 62 12.65 -4.03 6.75
CA HIS A 62 13.13 -4.98 7.74
C HIS A 62 12.03 -5.99 8.04
N SER A 63 12.43 -7.25 8.13
CA SER A 63 11.60 -8.36 8.61
C SER A 63 12.44 -9.23 9.53
N HIS A 64 11.82 -9.78 10.55
CA HIS A 64 12.48 -10.62 11.53
C HIS A 64 11.54 -11.78 11.89
N SER A 65 12.05 -13.01 11.99
CA SER A 65 11.21 -14.16 12.33
C SER A 65 11.00 -14.32 13.84
N GLY A 66 11.76 -13.60 14.67
CA GLY A 66 11.76 -13.72 16.12
C GLY A 66 12.89 -14.58 16.67
N TYR A 67 13.65 -15.26 15.80
CA TYR A 67 14.84 -16.00 16.18
C TYR A 67 16.09 -15.10 16.14
N PRO A 68 17.01 -15.15 17.13
CA PRO A 68 18.24 -14.36 17.10
C PRO A 68 19.03 -14.52 15.79
N GLY A 69 19.45 -13.40 15.18
CA GLY A 69 20.19 -13.40 13.90
C GLY A 69 19.34 -13.58 12.64
N SER A 70 18.01 -13.64 12.74
CA SER A 70 17.10 -13.77 11.59
C SER A 70 16.65 -12.44 10.98
N ASP A 71 17.40 -11.35 11.16
CA ASP A 71 17.07 -10.07 10.55
C ASP A 71 17.28 -10.12 9.02
N ARG A 72 16.25 -9.69 8.29
CA ARG A 72 16.28 -9.61 6.83
C ARG A 72 15.94 -8.20 6.42
N SER A 73 16.87 -7.57 5.73
CA SER A 73 16.76 -6.19 5.25
C SER A 73 16.76 -6.19 3.73
N LEU A 74 15.62 -5.89 3.11
CA LEU A 74 15.47 -5.84 1.66
C LEU A 74 15.31 -4.39 1.20
N SER A 75 16.08 -3.96 0.19
CA SER A 75 15.90 -2.63 -0.39
C SER A 75 14.58 -2.54 -1.16
N LEU A 76 14.02 -1.34 -1.27
CA LEU A 76 12.83 -1.07 -2.08
C LEU A 76 13.06 -1.46 -3.55
N ALA A 77 14.24 -1.16 -4.09
CA ALA A 77 14.64 -1.59 -5.43
C ALA A 77 14.54 -3.11 -5.60
N HIS A 78 15.06 -3.89 -4.65
CA HIS A 78 15.01 -5.34 -4.71
C HIS A 78 13.58 -5.89 -4.62
N ILE A 79 12.72 -5.28 -3.80
CA ILE A 79 11.29 -5.67 -3.72
C ILE A 79 10.57 -5.38 -5.03
N ILE A 80 10.84 -4.23 -5.65
CA ILE A 80 10.22 -3.88 -6.94
C ILE A 80 10.70 -4.84 -8.03
N ALA A 81 11.98 -5.19 -8.05
CA ALA A 81 12.52 -6.16 -9.01
C ALA A 81 11.92 -7.57 -8.84
N THR A 82 11.70 -8.02 -7.60
CA THR A 82 11.22 -9.39 -7.32
C THR A 82 9.71 -9.54 -7.34
N LYS A 83 8.98 -8.54 -6.83
CA LYS A 83 7.52 -8.61 -6.58
C LYS A 83 6.72 -7.53 -7.31
N GLY A 84 7.38 -6.64 -8.02
CA GLY A 84 6.76 -5.54 -8.76
C GLY A 84 6.41 -4.33 -7.88
N GLN A 85 6.02 -3.24 -8.56
CA GLN A 85 5.60 -1.99 -7.89
C GLN A 85 4.31 -2.17 -7.08
N LYS A 86 3.49 -3.18 -7.43
CA LYS A 86 2.28 -3.55 -6.67
C LYS A 86 2.56 -3.87 -5.21
N GLU A 87 3.66 -4.58 -4.92
CA GLU A 87 4.00 -4.98 -3.55
C GLU A 87 4.51 -3.79 -2.74
N ALA A 88 5.30 -2.91 -3.37
CA ALA A 88 5.74 -1.67 -2.75
C ALA A 88 4.53 -0.80 -2.34
N LEU A 89 3.53 -0.70 -3.22
CA LEU A 89 2.30 0.04 -2.97
C LEU A 89 1.44 -0.60 -1.88
N LYS A 90 1.25 -1.92 -1.95
CA LYS A 90 0.49 -2.70 -0.96
C LYS A 90 1.07 -2.54 0.44
N ARG A 91 2.40 -2.58 0.58
CA ARG A 91 3.10 -2.35 1.85
C ARG A 91 2.92 -0.91 2.35
N ALA A 92 2.98 0.07 1.46
CA ALA A 92 2.75 1.46 1.81
C ALA A 92 1.32 1.69 2.33
N ILE A 93 0.31 1.16 1.61
CA ILE A 93 -1.09 1.25 2.00
C ILE A 93 -1.33 0.51 3.31
N LYS A 94 -0.75 -0.70 3.48
CA LYS A 94 -0.83 -1.46 4.73
C LYS A 94 -0.32 -0.67 5.93
N GLY A 95 0.78 0.07 5.76
CA GLY A 95 1.33 0.94 6.82
C GLY A 95 0.46 2.16 7.14
N MET A 96 -0.41 2.59 6.22
CA MET A 96 -1.32 3.73 6.43
C MET A 96 -2.66 3.33 7.07
N LEU A 97 -2.95 2.02 7.15
CA LEU A 97 -4.15 1.52 7.80
C LEU A 97 -3.92 1.27 9.30
N PRO A 98 -4.94 1.48 10.15
CA PRO A 98 -4.84 1.18 11.59
C PRO A 98 -4.43 -0.28 11.83
N GLY A 99 -3.52 -0.50 12.77
CA GLY A 99 -3.04 -1.83 13.16
C GLY A 99 -4.06 -2.63 13.96
N ASN A 100 -5.16 -3.06 13.33
CA ASN A 100 -6.20 -3.88 13.94
C ASN A 100 -6.61 -5.08 13.07
N THR A 101 -7.47 -5.94 13.59
CA THR A 101 -7.96 -7.15 12.90
C THR A 101 -8.70 -6.84 11.59
N LEU A 102 -9.26 -5.63 11.45
CA LEU A 102 -9.93 -5.18 10.23
C LEU A 102 -8.97 -4.78 9.11
N ARG A 103 -7.67 -4.59 9.42
CA ARG A 103 -6.66 -4.17 8.45
C ARG A 103 -6.54 -5.13 7.27
N GLU A 104 -6.45 -6.44 7.55
CA GLU A 104 -6.32 -7.45 6.50
C GLU A 104 -7.61 -7.56 5.67
N LYS A 105 -8.78 -7.36 6.29
CA LYS A 105 -10.06 -7.32 5.56
C LYS A 105 -10.12 -6.13 4.59
N ARG A 106 -9.72 -4.93 5.03
CA ARG A 106 -9.63 -3.74 4.15
C ARG A 106 -8.62 -3.92 3.02
N LEU A 107 -7.49 -4.57 3.30
CA LEU A 107 -6.47 -4.87 2.29
C LEU A 107 -6.96 -5.81 1.18
N LYS A 108 -7.93 -6.69 1.45
CA LYS A 108 -8.53 -7.55 0.42
C LYS A 108 -9.36 -6.77 -0.60
N HIS A 109 -9.82 -5.57 -0.24
CA HIS A 109 -10.61 -4.70 -1.13
C HIS A 109 -9.72 -3.83 -2.03
N LEU A 110 -8.40 -3.99 -1.95
CA LEU A 110 -7.44 -3.30 -2.78
C LEU A 110 -7.08 -4.16 -4.00
N ILE A 111 -7.33 -3.62 -5.19
CA ILE A 111 -6.94 -4.22 -6.47
C ILE A 111 -5.87 -3.33 -7.09
N ILE A 112 -4.74 -3.93 -7.47
CA ILE A 112 -3.62 -3.20 -8.08
C ILE A 112 -3.32 -3.82 -9.43
N GLU A 113 -3.36 -3.00 -10.46
CA GLU A 113 -3.00 -3.34 -11.83
C GLU A 113 -1.62 -2.76 -12.13
N GLU A 114 -0.76 -3.58 -12.75
CA GLU A 114 0.64 -3.23 -13.03
C GLU A 114 0.80 -2.28 -14.21
#